data_AF-A0A0B6YR97-F1
#
_entry.id   AF-A0A0B6YR97-F1
#
_cell.length_a   1.000
_cell.length_b   1.000
_cell.length_c   1.000
_cell.angle_alpha   90.00
_cell.angle_beta   90.00
_cell.angle_gamma   90.00
#
_symmetry.space_group_name_H-M   'P 1'
#
loop_
_entity.id
_entity.type
_entity.pdbx_description
1 polymer ?
#
loop_
_entity_poly.entity_id
_entity_poly.type
_entity_poly.pdbx_seq_one_letter_code
_entity_poly.pdbx_strand_id
1 'polypeptide(L)' 'SRESGLLDYGEICQYIVRDGWTRIWLEDRGVPVAFGNTSSGWQWVGYDDPQSMTLKSIFIRQQGLAGVMFWSLEHDDF' A
#
# COMPACT_ATOMS: atom_id res chain seq x y z
N SER A 1 12.16 2.72 -4.14
CA SER A 1 12.62 3.28 -5.43
C SER A 1 13.16 4.69 -5.23
N ARG A 2 13.86 5.29 -6.20
CA ARG A 2 14.43 6.66 -6.06
C ARG A 2 13.62 7.71 -6.81
N GLU A 3 12.31 7.53 -6.85
CA GLU A 3 11.40 8.49 -7.47
C GLU A 3 10.62 9.24 -6.39
N SER A 4 10.63 10.56 -6.45
CA SER A 4 9.92 11.38 -5.47
C SER A 4 8.41 11.12 -5.58
N GLY A 5 7.79 10.78 -4.46
CA GLY A 5 6.35 10.49 -4.40
C GLY A 5 5.96 9.04 -4.66
N LEU A 6 6.93 8.15 -4.88
CA LEU A 6 6.70 6.70 -4.97
C LEU A 6 7.45 5.99 -3.85
N LEU A 7 6.78 5.05 -3.19
CA LEU A 7 7.37 4.15 -2.21
C LEU A 7 7.04 2.72 -2.60
N ASP A 8 8.03 1.86 -2.55
CA ASP A 8 7.87 0.44 -2.83
C ASP A 8 7.22 -0.22 -1.60
N TYR A 9 6.49 -1.32 -1.80
CA TYR A 9 5.79 -1.99 -0.70
C TYR A 9 6.75 -2.40 0.43
N GLY A 10 7.94 -2.88 0.08
CA GLY A 10 9.00 -3.18 1.05
C GLY A 10 9.51 -1.95 1.83
N GLU A 11 9.56 -0.77 1.22
CA GLU A 11 9.95 0.48 1.91
C GLU A 11 8.86 0.88 2.92
N ILE A 12 7.59 0.76 2.55
CA ILE A 12 6.45 1.01 3.44
C ILE A 12 6.50 0.06 4.65
N CYS A 13 6.75 -1.23 4.44
CA CYS A 13 6.93 -2.22 5.50
C CYS A 13 8.07 -1.85 6.46
N GLN A 14 9.21 -1.39 5.92
CA GLN A 14 10.33 -0.93 6.75
C GLN A 14 9.98 0.29 7.59
N TYR A 15 9.29 1.28 7.01
CA TYR A 15 8.87 2.47 7.74
C TYR A 15 7.92 2.14 8.91
N ILE A 16 7.00 1.19 8.70
CA ILE A 16 6.06 0.75 9.74
C ILE A 16 6.79 -0.02 10.85
N VAL A 17 7.66 -0.97 10.49
CA VAL A 17 8.28 -1.89 11.46
C VAL A 17 9.44 -1.25 12.22
N ARG A 18 10.23 -0.39 11.55
CA ARG A 18 11.52 0.10 12.06
C ARG A 18 11.51 1.59 12.39
N ASP A 19 10.76 2.38 11.63
CA ASP A 19 10.83 3.86 11.71
C ASP A 19 9.59 4.47 12.38
N GLY A 20 8.74 3.64 12.99
CA GLY A 20 7.64 4.07 13.84
C GLY A 20 6.46 4.69 13.10
N TRP A 21 6.32 4.44 11.79
CA TRP A 21 5.13 4.87 11.07
C TRP A 21 3.88 4.14 11.58
N THR A 22 2.78 4.87 11.70
CA THR A 22 1.48 4.32 12.08
C THR A 22 0.73 3.87 10.84
N ARG A 23 0.30 2.61 10.81
CA ARG A 23 -0.63 2.08 9.81
C ARG A 23 -2.07 2.17 10.33
N ILE A 24 -2.97 2.74 9.53
CA ILE A 24 -4.41 2.71 9.75
C ILE A 24 -5.11 2.05 8.56
N TRP A 25 -6.25 1.44 8.83
CA TRP A 25 -7.13 0.89 7.80
C TRP A 25 -8.34 1.81 7.62
N LEU A 26 -8.62 2.23 6.39
CA LEU A 26 -9.77 3.06 6.06
C LEU A 26 -10.95 2.18 5.67
N GLU A 27 -11.84 1.88 6.63
CA GLU A 27 -12.97 0.96 6.43
C GLU A 27 -13.91 1.36 5.29
N ASP A 28 -14.14 2.67 5.10
CA ASP A 28 -15.00 3.19 4.03
C ASP A 28 -14.37 3.07 2.63
N ARG A 29 -13.05 2.87 2.57
CA ARG A 29 -12.28 2.77 1.31
C ARG A 29 -11.72 1.38 1.04
N GLY A 30 -11.62 0.53 2.05
CA GLY A 30 -11.04 -0.81 1.93
C GLY A 30 -9.55 -0.81 1.59
N VAL A 31 -8.79 0.18 2.09
CA VAL A 31 -7.35 0.34 1.85
C VAL A 31 -6.59 0.77 3.10
N PRO A 32 -5.29 0.43 3.22
CA PRO A 32 -4.43 0.95 4.25
C PRO A 32 -3.85 2.34 3.90
N VAL A 33 -3.53 3.09 4.96
CA VAL A 33 -2.70 4.29 4.91
C VAL A 33 -1.63 4.18 6.00
N ALA A 34 -0.38 4.51 5.67
CA ALA A 34 0.69 4.63 6.65
C ALA A 34 1.18 6.08 6.72
N PHE A 35 1.51 6.57 7.91
CA PHE A 35 2.03 7.92 8.10
C PHE A 35 3.02 7.99 9.25
N GLY A 36 3.98 8.91 9.16
CA GLY A 36 5.04 9.05 10.15
C GLY A 36 5.88 10.30 9.92
N ASN A 37 6.72 10.63 10.88
CA ASN A 37 7.65 11.74 10.76
C ASN A 37 8.96 11.28 10.08
N THR A 38 9.47 12.09 9.16
CA THR A 38 10.73 11.84 8.45
C THR A 38 11.70 13.01 8.69
N SER A 39 12.93 12.92 8.20
CA SER A 39 13.87 14.05 8.19
C SER A 39 13.35 15.27 7.42
N SER A 40 12.38 15.06 6.52
CA SER A 40 11.74 16.10 5.70
C SER A 40 10.36 16.53 6.24
N GLY A 41 9.99 16.10 7.45
CA GLY A 41 8.70 16.36 8.08
C GLY A 41 7.73 15.18 7.98
N TRP A 42 6.45 15.43 8.29
CA TRP A 42 5.40 14.41 8.24
C TRP A 42 5.13 13.94 6.81
N GLN A 43 5.09 12.63 6.62
CA GLN A 43 4.71 11.99 5.36
C GLN A 43 3.60 10.97 5.58
N TRP A 44 2.90 10.68 4.48
CA TRP A 44 1.85 9.66 4.44
C TRP A 44 1.86 8.97 3.07
N VAL A 45 1.37 7.72 3.04
CA VAL A 45 1.24 6.92 1.83
C VAL A 45 -0.04 6.09 1.90
N GLY A 46 -0.85 6.13 0.85
CA GLY A 46 -1.90 5.15 0.60
C GLY A 46 -1.36 4.06 -0.32
N TYR A 47 -1.62 2.80 0.00
CA TYR A 47 -1.02 1.66 -0.70
C TYR A 47 -1.98 0.47 -0.73
N ASP A 48 -1.60 -0.62 -1.41
CA ASP A 48 -2.31 -1.89 -1.36
C ASP A 48 -1.58 -2.89 -0.48
N ASP A 49 -2.33 -3.76 0.18
CA ASP A 49 -1.80 -4.87 0.98
C ASP A 49 -2.64 -6.14 0.73
N PRO A 50 -2.31 -7.28 1.37
CA PRO A 50 -3.07 -8.51 1.18
C PRO A 50 -4.57 -8.38 1.48
N GLN A 51 -4.96 -7.49 2.40
CA GLN A 51 -6.36 -7.27 2.74
C GLN A 51 -7.08 -6.51 1.62
N SER A 52 -6.53 -5.40 1.13
CA SER A 52 -7.15 -4.63 0.03
C SER A 52 -7.15 -5.42 -1.28
N MET A 53 -6.10 -6.20 -1.56
CA MET A 53 -6.02 -7.07 -2.73
C MET A 53 -7.04 -8.21 -2.68
N THR A 54 -7.34 -8.74 -1.49
CA THR A 54 -8.42 -9.70 -1.30
C THR A 54 -9.79 -9.09 -1.63
N LEU A 55 -10.05 -7.87 -1.15
CA LEU A 55 -11.30 -7.15 -1.46
C LEU A 55 -11.44 -6.87 -2.96
N LYS A 56 -10.37 -6.43 -3.62
CA LYS A 56 -10.34 -6.25 -5.08
C LYS A 56 -10.60 -7.55 -5.82
N SER A 57 -10.05 -8.67 -5.35
CA SER A 57 -10.28 -10.00 -5.94
C SER A 57 -11.73 -10.44 -5.83
N ILE A 58 -12.38 -10.18 -4.69
CA ILE A 58 -13.81 -10.44 -4.50
C ILE A 58 -14.63 -9.58 -5.48
N PHE A 59 -14.33 -8.29 -5.57
CA PHE A 59 -15.01 -7.37 -6.48
C PHE A 59 -14.92 -7.82 -7.94
N ILE A 60 -13.73 -8.19 -8.41
CA ILE A 60 -13.49 -8.71 -9.77
C ILE A 60 -14.39 -9.90 -10.08
N ARG A 61 -14.50 -10.86 -9.14
CA ARG A 61 -15.36 -12.04 -9.30
C ARG A 61 -16.84 -11.67 -9.34
N GLN A 62 -17.28 -10.74 -8.47
CA GLN A 62 -18.68 -10.32 -8.40
C GLN A 62 -19.12 -9.55 -9.65
N GLN A 63 -18.22 -8.76 -10.25
CA GLN A 63 -18.51 -7.98 -11.44
C GLN A 63 -18.27 -8.75 -12.75
N GLY A 64 -17.74 -9.98 -12.69
CA GLY A 64 -17.41 -10.77 -13.88
C GLY A 64 -16.30 -10.15 -14.73
N LEU A 65 -15.36 -9.43 -14.10
CA LEU A 65 -14.23 -8.83 -14.80
C LEU A 65 -13.18 -9.89 -15.16
N ALA A 66 -12.40 -9.63 -16.22
CA ALA A 66 -11.43 -10.59 -16.75
C ALA A 66 -10.23 -10.86 -15.81
N GLY A 67 -9.95 -9.97 -14.84
CA GLY A 67 -8.84 -10.12 -13.92
C GLY A 67 -8.43 -8.79 -13.27
N VAL A 68 -7.21 -8.76 -12.72
CA VAL A 68 -6.57 -7.57 -12.13
C VAL A 68 -5.29 -7.27 -12.91
N MET A 69 -4.98 -5.98 -13.04
CA MET A 69 -3.65 -5.51 -13.44
C MET A 69 -2.99 -4.90 -12.20
N PHE A 70 -1.72 -5.20 -11.98
CA PHE A 70 -0.91 -4.60 -10.92
C PHE A 70 0.37 -4.05 -11.54
N TRP A 71 0.87 -2.96 -10.97
CA TRP A 71 2.12 -2.32 -11.37
C TRP A 71 2.95 -2.07 -10.11
N SER A 72 4.16 -2.59 -10.01
CA SER A 72 4.78 -3.63 -10.85
C SER A 72 5.53 -4.59 -9.93
N LEU A 73 5.90 -5.76 -10.45
CA LEU A 73 6.53 -6.81 -9.64
C LEU A 73 7.75 -6.27 -8.89
N GLU A 74 8.58 -5.42 -9.48
CA GLU A 74 9.77 -4.87 -8.81
C GLU A 74 9.49 -4.02 -7.57
N HIS A 75 8.26 -3.55 -7.38
CA HIS A 75 7.85 -2.73 -6.24
C HIS A 75 7.25 -3.55 -5.09
N ASP A 76 7.27 -4.89 -5.19
CA ASP A 76 6.82 -5.82 -4.15
C ASP A 76 7.97 -6.22 -3.19
N ASP A 77 7.63 -6.73 -2.01
CA ASP A 77 8.55 -6.92 -0.87
C ASP A 77 9.34 -8.25 -0.87
N PHE A 78 9.85 -8.69 -2.03
CA PHE A 78 10.59 -9.96 -2.21
C PHE A 78 11.60 -10.33 -1.11
#